data_AF-A0A355TBI6-F1
#
_entry.id   AF-A0A355TBI6-F1
#
_cell.length_a   1.000
_cell.length_b   1.000
_cell.length_c   1.000
_cell.angle_alpha   90.00
_cell.angle_beta   90.00
_cell.angle_gamma   90.00
#
_symmetry.space_group_name_H-M   'P 1'
#
loop_
_entity.id
_entity.type
_entity.pdbx_description
1 polymer ?
#
loop_
_entity_poly.entity_id
_entity_poly.type
_entity_poly.pdbx_seq_one_letter_code
_entity_poly.pdbx_strand_id
1 'polypeptide(L)'
;MNNAQYILAKIDGGAVNQIAKDRFPKAKGLSLSEMSTNIDVIESVITGKADFAVDDATSFMGYMKNNPNKIKRFFDEAVGVFPAVMLL
;
A
#
# COMPACT_ATOMS: atom_id res chain seq x y z
N MET A 1 -5.97 11.90 0.94
CA MET A 1 -6.24 10.64 0.22
C MET A 1 -7.59 9.98 0.60
N ASN A 2 -8.23 10.33 1.72
CA ASN A 2 -9.58 9.81 2.06
C ASN A 2 -10.71 10.52 1.28
N ASN A 3 -10.77 10.31 -0.04
CA ASN A 3 -11.75 10.90 -0.95
C ASN A 3 -12.01 9.93 -2.12
N ALA A 4 -13.25 9.88 -2.63
CA ALA A 4 -13.68 8.98 -3.70
C ALA A 4 -12.99 9.20 -5.06
N GLN A 5 -12.26 10.29 -5.22
CA GLN A 5 -11.42 10.54 -6.40
C GLN A 5 -10.12 9.72 -6.39
N TYR A 6 -9.71 9.17 -5.24
CA TYR A 6 -8.47 8.40 -5.12
C TYR A 6 -8.76 6.90 -5.05
N ILE A 7 -7.85 6.12 -5.63
CA ILE A 7 -7.84 4.66 -5.70
C ILE A 7 -6.65 4.14 -4.88
N LEU A 8 -6.94 3.35 -3.85
CA LEU A 8 -5.97 2.62 -3.04
C LEU A 8 -5.79 1.20 -3.59
N ALA A 9 -4.57 0.83 -3.97
CA ALA A 9 -4.22 -0.55 -4.26
C ALA A 9 -4.07 -1.36 -2.97
N LYS A 10 -4.70 -2.55 -2.92
CA LYS A 10 -4.63 -3.46 -1.78
C LYS A 10 -4.74 -4.92 -2.22
N ILE A 11 -4.03 -5.80 -1.54
CA ILE A 11 -4.25 -7.25 -1.64
C ILE A 11 -5.45 -7.59 -0.75
N ASP A 12 -6.41 -8.35 -1.27
CA ASP A 12 -7.55 -8.81 -0.47
C ASP A 12 -7.10 -9.72 0.69
N GLY A 13 -7.82 -9.68 1.81
CA GLY A 13 -7.46 -10.42 3.03
C GLY A 13 -6.25 -9.88 3.82
N GLY A 14 -5.41 -9.02 3.24
CA GLY A 14 -4.23 -8.44 3.91
C GLY A 14 -4.53 -7.32 4.92
N ALA A 15 -3.51 -6.95 5.72
CA ALA A 15 -3.60 -5.91 6.77
C ALA A 15 -4.05 -4.53 6.24
N VAL A 16 -3.70 -4.20 4.99
CA VAL A 16 -4.10 -2.95 4.33
C VAL A 16 -5.62 -2.82 4.22
N ASN A 17 -6.40 -3.92 4.21
CA ASN A 17 -7.86 -3.85 4.22
C ASN A 17 -8.40 -3.15 5.47
N GLN A 18 -7.81 -3.44 6.64
CA GLN A 18 -8.20 -2.79 7.88
C GLN A 18 -7.80 -1.31 7.87
N ILE A 19 -6.58 -1.00 7.42
CA ILE A 19 -6.12 0.39 7.28
C ILE A 19 -7.03 1.18 6.32
N ALA A 20 -7.41 0.58 5.19
CA ALA A 20 -8.30 1.20 4.20
C ALA A 20 -9.65 1.56 4.82
N LYS A 21 -10.24 0.62 5.57
CA LYS A 21 -11.51 0.84 6.26
C LYS A 21 -11.43 1.93 7.33
N ASP A 22 -10.33 1.97 8.09
CA ASP A 22 -10.20 2.84 9.26
C ASP A 22 -9.66 4.24 8.94
N ARG A 23 -8.85 4.39 7.87
CA ARG A 23 -8.14 5.63 7.51
C ARG A 23 -8.59 6.21 6.18
N PHE A 24 -9.03 5.37 5.26
CA PHE A 24 -9.42 5.78 3.91
C PHE A 24 -10.83 5.29 3.50
N PRO A 25 -11.86 5.38 4.38
CA PRO A 25 -13.19 4.80 4.10
C PRO A 25 -13.89 5.37 2.88
N LYS A 26 -13.49 6.56 2.40
CA LYS A 26 -14.06 7.20 1.21
C LYS A 26 -13.24 6.94 -0.06
N ALA A 27 -12.02 6.40 0.04
CA ALA A 27 -11.22 6.07 -1.13
C ALA A 27 -11.78 4.82 -1.81
N LYS A 28 -11.64 4.74 -3.14
CA LYS A 28 -11.95 3.52 -3.89
C LYS A 28 -10.85 2.49 -3.64
N GLY A 29 -11.20 1.22 -3.65
CA GLY A 29 -10.22 0.12 -3.56
C GLY A 29 -9.98 -0.50 -4.93
N LEU A 30 -8.71 -0.62 -5.33
CA LEU A 30 -8.27 -1.58 -6.33
C LEU A 30 -7.83 -2.83 -5.58
N SER A 31 -8.66 -3.88 -5.64
CA SER A 31 -8.39 -5.18 -5.04
C SER A 31 -7.53 -6.04 -5.96
N LEU A 32 -6.38 -6.47 -5.46
CA LEU A 32 -5.53 -7.49 -6.07
C LEU A 32 -5.83 -8.85 -5.42
N SER A 33 -5.57 -9.91 -6.18
CA SER A 33 -5.71 -11.30 -5.73
C SER A 33 -4.88 -11.56 -4.47
N GLU A 34 -5.32 -12.48 -3.60
CA GLU A 34 -4.56 -12.90 -2.41
C GLU A 34 -3.18 -13.52 -2.77
N MET A 35 -3.03 -14.01 -4.00
CA MET A 35 -1.75 -14.52 -4.51
C MET A 35 -0.82 -13.42 -5.07
N SER A 36 -1.28 -12.17 -5.14
CA SER A 36 -0.46 -11.05 -5.59
C SER A 36 0.62 -10.72 -4.58
N THR A 37 1.71 -10.16 -5.08
CA THR A 37 2.84 -9.72 -4.30
C THR A 37 2.76 -8.23 -4.01
N ASN A 38 3.58 -7.75 -3.07
CA ASN A 38 3.71 -6.33 -2.82
C ASN A 38 4.25 -5.55 -4.05
N ILE A 39 5.02 -6.22 -4.93
CA ILE A 39 5.47 -5.61 -6.19
C ILE A 39 4.29 -5.34 -7.11
N ASP A 40 3.30 -6.25 -7.20
CA ASP A 40 2.11 -6.02 -8.01
C ASP A 40 1.30 -4.80 -7.54
N VAL A 41 1.28 -4.57 -6.22
CA VAL A 41 0.67 -3.38 -5.61
C VAL A 41 1.44 -2.12 -6.04
N ILE A 42 2.76 -2.11 -5.93
CA ILE A 42 3.61 -0.98 -6.34
C ILE A 42 3.45 -0.71 -7.85
N GLU A 43 3.47 -1.74 -8.68
CA GLU A 43 3.27 -1.64 -10.13
C GLU A 43 1.91 -1.05 -10.48
N SER A 44 0.86 -1.35 -9.72
CA SER A 44 -0.45 -0.73 -9.94
C SER A 44 -0.43 0.79 -9.73
N VAL A 45 0.42 1.29 -8.84
CA VAL A 45 0.63 2.74 -8.62
C VAL A 45 1.48 3.33 -9.75
N ILE A 46 2.58 2.67 -10.12
CA ILE A 46 3.48 3.15 -11.19
C ILE A 46 2.76 3.23 -12.53
N THR A 47 1.90 2.25 -12.82
CA THR A 47 1.12 2.20 -14.06
C THR A 47 -0.14 3.06 -14.05
N GLY A 48 -0.43 3.74 -12.93
CA GLY A 48 -1.60 4.63 -12.78
C GLY A 48 -2.94 3.90 -12.66
N LYS A 49 -2.95 2.59 -12.40
CA LYS A 49 -4.17 1.84 -12.08
C LYS A 49 -4.70 2.18 -10.69
N ALA A 50 -3.80 2.59 -9.79
CA ALA A 50 -4.10 3.14 -8.48
C ALA A 50 -3.32 4.44 -8.25
N ASP A 51 -3.83 5.29 -7.36
CA ASP A 51 -3.20 6.57 -7.01
C ASP A 51 -2.18 6.40 -5.87
N PHE A 52 -2.41 5.44 -4.98
CA PHE A 52 -1.53 5.19 -3.84
C PHE A 52 -1.65 3.75 -3.32
N ALA A 53 -0.66 3.37 -2.52
CA ALA A 53 -0.61 2.12 -1.77
C ALA A 53 -0.16 2.41 -0.32
N VAL A 54 -0.45 1.48 0.58
CA VAL A 54 0.13 1.46 1.93
C VAL A 54 1.05 0.26 2.00
N ASP A 55 2.28 0.50 2.44
CA ASP A 55 3.33 -0.51 2.51
C ASP A 55 4.14 -0.34 3.81
N ASP A 56 4.81 -1.40 4.24
CA ASP A 56 5.73 -1.32 5.37
C ASP A 56 7.04 -0.62 4.97
N ALA A 57 7.70 -0.01 5.95
CA ALA A 57 8.90 0.78 5.70
C ALA A 57 10.05 -0.05 5.14
N THR A 58 10.18 -1.32 5.53
CA THR A 58 11.27 -2.20 5.11
C THR A 58 11.12 -2.57 3.64
N SER A 59 9.92 -2.99 3.22
CA SER A 59 9.59 -3.30 1.84
C SER A 59 9.78 -2.09 0.91
N PHE A 60 9.28 -0.92 1.33
CA PHE A 60 9.48 0.34 0.58
C PHE A 60 10.96 0.67 0.37
N MET A 61 11.78 0.61 1.43
CA MET A 61 13.21 0.90 1.33
C MET A 61 13.94 -0.13 0.45
N GLY A 62 13.58 -1.41 0.56
CA GLY A 62 14.12 -2.49 -0.27
C GLY A 62 13.83 -2.27 -1.76
N TYR A 63 12.59 -1.90 -2.10
CA TYR A 63 12.21 -1.58 -3.48
C TYR A 63 12.99 -0.37 -4.00
N MET A 64 13.03 0.72 -3.23
CA MET A 64 13.68 1.98 -3.62
C MET A 64 15.19 1.86 -3.83
N LYS A 65 15.87 0.95 -3.12
CA LYS A 65 17.30 0.68 -3.30
C LYS A 65 17.64 0.28 -4.74
N ASN A 66 16.78 -0.50 -5.38
CA ASN A 66 16.97 -0.98 -6.75
C ASN A 66 16.21 -0.13 -7.78
N ASN A 67 15.23 0.66 -7.35
CA ASN A 67 14.32 1.43 -8.19
C ASN A 67 14.21 2.89 -7.73
N PRO A 68 15.30 3.67 -7.77
CA PRO A 68 15.30 5.03 -7.26
C PRO A 68 14.28 5.91 -8.00
N ASN A 69 13.58 6.76 -7.25
CA ASN A 69 12.61 7.75 -7.74
C ASN A 69 11.36 7.20 -8.46
N LYS A 70 11.13 5.88 -8.46
CA LYS A 70 9.94 5.28 -9.09
C LYS A 70 8.66 5.48 -8.28
N ILE A 71 8.79 5.47 -6.96
CA ILE A 71 7.72 5.78 -6.01
C ILE A 71 8.26 6.77 -4.98
N LYS A 72 7.36 7.42 -4.24
CA LYS A 72 7.71 8.34 -3.17
C LYS A 72 6.81 8.14 -1.97
N ARG A 73 7.37 8.35 -0.78
CA ARG A 73 6.59 8.46 0.45
C ARG A 73 5.79 9.77 0.43
N PHE A 74 4.56 9.73 0.91
CA PHE A 74 3.70 10.92 1.01
C PHE A 74 3.48 11.41 2.44
N PHE A 75 3.54 10.51 3.42
CA PHE A 75 3.40 10.84 4.84
C PHE A 75 4.69 10.48 5.56
N ASP A 76 5.21 11.37 6.41
CA ASP A 76 6.39 11.07 7.24
C ASP A 76 6.03 10.20 8.45
N GLU A 77 4.75 10.19 8.83
CA GLU A 77 4.21 9.38 9.92
C GLU A 77 3.57 8.09 9.41
N ALA A 78 3.58 7.05 10.26
CA ALA A 78 2.94 5.79 9.96
C ALA A 78 1.41 5.94 9.92
N VAL A 79 0.78 5.45 8.85
CA VAL A 79 -0.69 5.46 8.71
C VAL A 79 -1.41 4.46 9.64
N GLY A 80 -0.66 3.47 10.14
CA GLY A 80 -1.09 2.48 11.12
C GLY A 80 0.12 1.71 11.66
N VAL A 81 0.00 1.20 12.88
CA VAL A 81 1.04 0.38 13.53
C VAL A 81 0.42 -0.96 13.89
N PHE A 82 1.06 -2.03 13.43
CA PHE A 82 0.67 -3.40 13.74
C PHE A 82 1.83 -4.07 14.48
N PRO A 83 1.56 -4.86 15.52
CA PRO A 83 2.62 -5.62 16.18
C PRO A 83 3.18 -6.63 15.18
N ALA A 84 4.49 -6.55 14.92
CA ALA A 84 5.18 -7.54 14.12
C ALA A 84 5.32 -8.82 14.94
N VAL A 85 4.62 -9.88 14.53
CA VAL A 85 4.82 -11.21 15.08
C VAL A 85 5.75 -11.96 14.14
N MET A 86 7.03 -12.07 14.51
CA MET A 86 7.93 -13.03 13.88
C MET A 86 7.65 -14.40 14.50
N LEU A 87 7.12 -15.33 13.68
CA LEU A 87 7.13 -16.74 14.02
C LEU A 87 8.58 -17.23 13.86
N LEU A 88 9.22 -17.57 14.97
CA LEU A 88 10.52 -18.25 15.03
C LEU A 88 10.38 -19.74 14.78
#